data_AF-A0AAN4Z4C9-F1
#
_entry.id   AF-A0AAN4Z4C9-F1
#
_cell.length_a   1.000
_cell.length_b   1.000
_cell.length_c   1.000
_cell.angle_alpha   90.00
_cell.angle_beta   90.00
_cell.angle_gamma   90.00
#
_symmetry.space_group_name_H-M   'P 1'
#
loop_
_entity.id
_entity.type
_entity.pdbx_description
1 polymer ?
#
loop_
_entity_poly.entity_id
_entity_poly.type
_entity_poly.pdbx_seq_one_letter_code
_entity_poly.pdbx_strand_id
1 'polypeptide(L)'
;SVAVFNQGGRNSEKKQAHYRQSDCEDIRHELVECESQIEEVMRRGRAAKRRLCRGEKSYHQLERWYSLVMERDRLIDREDDLRLRNREIATDEEYRSLKKRFEEMRLDGDDEDEDSVLEGMVEALRKRGSAKSAVDSFRYSSSGPQSDPAHVVLERHGHNYLNFRPVFIA
;
A
#
# COMPACT_ATOMS: atom_id res chain seq x y z
N SER A 1 9.58 -12.15 -44.17
CA SER A 1 9.90 -12.48 -42.76
C SER A 1 9.46 -11.44 -41.72
N VAL A 2 8.42 -10.62 -41.98
CA VAL A 2 7.95 -9.57 -41.03
C VAL A 2 6.83 -10.06 -40.09
N ALA A 3 6.07 -11.10 -40.50
CA ALA A 3 4.94 -11.61 -39.73
C ALA A 3 5.33 -12.35 -38.43
N VAL A 4 6.50 -13.02 -38.40
CA VAL A 4 6.95 -13.83 -37.25
C VAL A 4 7.46 -12.95 -36.11
N PHE A 5 8.14 -11.83 -36.41
CA PHE A 5 8.60 -10.86 -35.42
C PHE A 5 7.43 -10.12 -34.74
N ASN A 6 6.36 -9.86 -35.48
CA ASN A 6 5.20 -9.13 -34.97
C ASN A 6 4.29 -10.00 -34.06
N GLN A 7 4.27 -11.32 -34.25
CA GLN A 7 3.57 -12.25 -33.35
C GLN A 7 4.31 -12.44 -32.02
N GLY A 8 5.65 -12.40 -32.02
CA GLY A 8 6.47 -12.46 -30.81
C GLY A 8 6.18 -11.28 -29.87
N GLY A 9 6.21 -10.05 -30.39
CA GLY A 9 5.93 -8.82 -29.63
C GLY A 9 4.53 -8.78 -29.01
N ARG A 10 3.49 -9.11 -29.80
CA ARG A 10 2.10 -9.15 -29.33
C ARG A 10 1.85 -10.22 -28.27
N ASN A 11 2.51 -11.36 -28.34
CA ASN A 11 2.39 -12.42 -27.33
C ASN A 11 3.12 -12.04 -26.02
N SER A 12 4.25 -11.34 -26.09
CA SER A 12 4.92 -10.79 -24.91
C SER A 12 4.10 -9.69 -24.24
N GLU A 13 3.50 -8.77 -25.00
CA GLU A 13 2.65 -7.70 -24.46
C GLU A 13 1.38 -8.24 -23.79
N LYS A 14 0.73 -9.23 -24.39
CA LYS A 14 -0.44 -9.90 -23.80
C LYS A 14 -0.10 -10.64 -22.50
N LYS A 15 1.04 -11.34 -22.47
CA LYS A 15 1.53 -11.98 -21.23
C LYS A 15 1.83 -10.94 -20.16
N GLN A 16 2.51 -9.85 -20.51
CA GLN A 16 2.84 -8.80 -19.57
C GLN A 16 1.59 -8.06 -19.05
N ALA A 17 0.56 -7.88 -19.87
CA ALA A 17 -0.73 -7.34 -19.43
C ALA A 17 -1.44 -8.29 -18.45
N HIS A 18 -1.43 -9.60 -18.71
CA HIS A 18 -2.02 -10.60 -17.82
C HIS A 18 -1.30 -10.68 -16.46
N TYR A 19 0.03 -10.63 -16.44
CA TYR A 19 0.79 -10.61 -15.18
C TYR A 19 0.46 -9.35 -14.35
N ARG A 20 0.36 -8.19 -14.99
CA ARG A 20 0.01 -6.94 -14.30
C ARG A 20 -1.42 -6.92 -13.77
N GLN A 21 -2.36 -7.49 -14.52
CA GLN A 21 -3.74 -7.63 -14.04
C GLN A 21 -3.79 -8.53 -12.81
N SER A 22 -3.06 -9.65 -12.83
CA SER A 22 -2.90 -10.53 -11.66
C SER A 22 -2.31 -9.75 -10.47
N ASP A 23 -1.21 -9.02 -10.68
CA ASP A 23 -0.56 -8.24 -9.62
C ASP A 23 -1.51 -7.17 -9.01
N CYS A 24 -2.35 -6.53 -9.84
CA CYS A 24 -3.38 -5.59 -9.41
C CYS A 24 -4.49 -6.26 -8.57
N GLU A 25 -4.95 -7.44 -9.01
CA GLU A 25 -5.98 -8.21 -8.32
C GLU A 25 -5.45 -8.73 -6.98
N ASP A 26 -4.20 -9.20 -6.94
CA ASP A 26 -3.51 -9.65 -5.74
C ASP A 26 -3.34 -8.51 -4.73
N ILE A 27 -2.88 -7.32 -5.17
CA ILE A 27 -2.77 -6.15 -4.29
C ILE A 27 -4.14 -5.71 -3.74
N ARG A 28 -5.19 -5.74 -4.56
CA ARG A 28 -6.56 -5.43 -4.09
C ARG A 28 -7.04 -6.44 -3.06
N HIS A 29 -6.76 -7.72 -3.27
CA HIS A 29 -7.11 -8.77 -2.32
C HIS A 29 -6.38 -8.56 -0.98
N GLU A 30 -5.06 -8.36 -1.03
CA GLU A 30 -4.24 -8.10 0.15
C GLU A 30 -4.68 -6.84 0.91
N LEU A 31 -5.13 -5.78 0.22
CA LEU A 31 -5.67 -4.58 0.86
C LEU A 31 -6.93 -4.90 1.67
N VAL A 32 -7.88 -5.65 1.08
CA VAL A 32 -9.11 -6.06 1.76
C VAL A 32 -8.79 -6.95 2.97
N GLU A 33 -7.82 -7.85 2.83
CA GLU A 33 -7.36 -8.68 3.96
C GLU A 33 -6.73 -7.83 5.07
N CYS A 34 -5.89 -6.84 4.73
CA CYS A 34 -5.30 -5.93 5.71
C CYS A 34 -6.38 -5.12 6.44
N GLU A 35 -7.35 -4.56 5.71
CA GLU A 35 -8.48 -3.80 6.29
C GLU A 35 -9.26 -4.67 7.30
N SER A 36 -9.57 -5.91 6.93
CA SER A 36 -10.27 -6.87 7.80
C SER A 36 -9.45 -7.23 9.05
N GLN A 37 -8.15 -7.47 8.90
CA GLN A 37 -7.25 -7.74 10.03
C GLN A 37 -7.10 -6.54 10.96
N ILE A 38 -6.99 -5.32 10.42
CA ILE A 38 -6.96 -4.09 11.20
C ILE A 38 -8.24 -3.97 12.02
N GLU A 39 -9.41 -4.19 11.42
CA GLU A 39 -10.69 -4.13 12.13
C GLU A 39 -10.74 -5.12 13.30
N GLU A 40 -10.31 -6.37 13.06
CA GLU A 40 -10.28 -7.42 14.08
C GLU A 40 -9.29 -7.10 15.23
N VAL A 41 -8.10 -6.61 14.89
CA VAL A 41 -7.10 -6.16 15.89
C VAL A 41 -7.64 -4.99 16.70
N MET A 42 -8.30 -4.02 16.05
CA MET A 42 -8.93 -2.89 16.73
C MET A 42 -10.04 -3.36 17.68
N ARG A 43 -10.87 -4.32 17.25
CA ARG A 43 -11.92 -4.92 18.09
C ARG A 43 -11.34 -5.63 19.31
N ARG A 44 -10.30 -6.46 19.12
CA ARG A 44 -9.59 -7.17 20.21
C ARG A 44 -8.88 -6.19 21.15
N GLY A 45 -8.26 -5.16 20.61
CA GLY A 45 -7.58 -4.08 21.34
C GLY A 45 -8.53 -3.29 22.22
N ARG A 46 -9.71 -2.90 21.70
CA ARG A 46 -10.78 -2.27 22.50
C ARG A 46 -11.26 -3.18 23.62
N ALA A 47 -11.43 -4.49 23.37
CA ALA A 47 -11.82 -5.44 24.40
C ALA A 47 -10.75 -5.60 25.48
N ALA A 48 -9.46 -5.66 25.11
CA ALA A 48 -8.35 -5.70 26.05
C ALA A 48 -8.24 -4.43 26.90
N LYS A 49 -8.39 -3.24 26.27
CA LYS A 49 -8.42 -1.95 26.96
C LYS A 49 -9.54 -1.88 28.01
N ARG A 50 -10.74 -2.38 27.68
CA ARG A 50 -11.86 -2.44 28.65
C ARG A 50 -11.57 -3.33 29.85
N ARG A 51 -10.84 -4.44 29.70
CA ARG A 51 -10.42 -5.30 30.83
C ARG A 51 -9.40 -4.59 31.72
N LEU A 52 -8.40 -3.95 31.12
CA LEU A 52 -7.41 -3.14 31.85
C LEU A 52 -8.07 -1.99 32.64
N CYS A 53 -9.09 -1.33 32.08
CA CYS A 53 -9.88 -0.30 32.77
C CYS A 53 -10.62 -0.84 34.01
N ARG A 54 -11.03 -2.11 34.01
CA ARG A 54 -11.81 -2.73 35.09
C ARG A 54 -10.95 -3.22 36.26
N GLY A 55 -9.65 -2.92 36.26
CA GLY A 55 -8.76 -3.22 37.37
C GLY A 55 -8.06 -4.59 37.29
N GLU A 56 -8.22 -5.34 36.21
CA GLU A 56 -7.37 -6.52 35.92
C GLU A 56 -5.97 -6.04 35.48
N LYS A 57 -5.22 -5.41 36.39
CA LYS A 57 -3.83 -4.97 36.14
C LYS A 57 -2.86 -6.14 36.27
N SER A 58 -3.09 -7.20 35.51
CA SER A 58 -2.08 -8.25 35.32
C SER A 58 -1.10 -7.80 34.24
N TYR A 59 0.19 -7.91 34.53
CA TYR A 59 1.28 -7.63 33.59
C TYR A 59 1.06 -8.33 32.23
N HIS A 60 0.55 -9.57 32.27
CA HIS A 60 0.22 -10.33 31.07
C HIS A 60 -0.89 -9.70 30.21
N GLN A 61 -1.90 -9.06 30.84
CA GLN A 61 -2.94 -8.36 30.08
C GLN A 61 -2.41 -7.10 29.41
N LEU A 62 -1.46 -6.43 30.05
CA LEU A 62 -0.80 -5.25 29.51
C LEU A 62 0.10 -5.61 28.33
N GLU A 63 0.90 -6.66 28.45
CA GLU A 63 1.68 -7.22 27.34
C GLU A 63 0.78 -7.62 26.18
N ARG A 64 -0.32 -8.34 26.46
CA ARG A 64 -1.27 -8.73 25.41
C ARG A 64 -1.91 -7.52 24.71
N TRP A 65 -2.23 -6.47 25.46
CA TRP A 65 -2.74 -5.23 24.87
C TRP A 65 -1.70 -4.55 24.00
N TYR A 66 -0.45 -4.45 24.46
CA TYR A 66 0.63 -3.83 23.70
C TYR A 66 0.99 -4.64 22.43
N SER A 67 0.95 -5.97 22.48
CA SER A 67 1.12 -6.79 21.28
C SER A 67 0.08 -6.47 20.20
N LEU A 68 -1.16 -6.16 20.59
CA LEU A 68 -2.20 -5.74 19.64
C LEU A 68 -1.93 -4.35 19.07
N VAL A 69 -1.33 -3.44 19.85
CA VAL A 69 -0.88 -2.13 19.34
C VAL A 69 0.17 -2.34 18.26
N MET A 70 1.17 -3.16 18.53
CA MET A 70 2.23 -3.48 17.59
C MET A 70 1.72 -4.18 16.32
N GLU A 71 0.77 -5.09 16.47
CA GLU A 71 0.12 -5.76 15.34
C GLU A 71 -0.64 -4.76 14.46
N ARG A 72 -1.42 -3.86 15.06
CA ARG A 72 -2.12 -2.78 14.35
C ARG A 72 -1.15 -1.92 13.55
N ASP A 73 -0.09 -1.44 14.17
CA ASP A 73 0.84 -0.50 13.53
C ASP A 73 1.54 -1.18 12.33
N ARG A 74 1.93 -2.45 12.45
CA ARG A 74 2.46 -3.24 11.31
C ARG A 74 1.46 -3.41 10.17
N LEU A 75 0.18 -3.63 10.51
CA LEU A 75 -0.86 -3.78 9.49
C LEU A 75 -1.13 -2.45 8.77
N ILE A 76 -1.07 -1.32 9.47
CA ILE A 76 -1.18 0.01 8.86
C ILE A 76 0.01 0.27 7.94
N ASP A 77 1.23 -0.02 8.38
CA ASP A 77 2.42 0.13 7.53
C ASP A 77 2.31 -0.75 6.27
N ARG A 78 1.76 -1.97 6.40
CA ARG A 78 1.52 -2.85 5.26
C ARG A 78 0.45 -2.30 4.32
N GLU A 79 -0.65 -1.80 4.87
CA GLU A 79 -1.74 -1.18 4.10
C GLU A 79 -1.23 0.04 3.31
N ASP A 80 -0.41 0.88 3.92
CA ASP A 80 0.18 2.05 3.27
C ASP A 80 1.16 1.66 2.14
N ASP A 81 2.01 0.63 2.35
CA ASP A 81 2.85 0.07 1.28
C ASP A 81 2.02 -0.43 0.10
N LEU A 82 0.95 -1.18 0.38
CA LEU A 82 0.05 -1.71 -0.66
C LEU A 82 -0.67 -0.58 -1.41
N ARG A 83 -1.14 0.47 -0.72
CA ARG A 83 -1.75 1.65 -1.34
C ARG A 83 -0.77 2.39 -2.24
N LEU A 84 0.48 2.54 -1.82
CA LEU A 84 1.53 3.16 -2.62
C LEU A 84 1.82 2.35 -3.90
N ARG A 85 1.94 1.02 -3.77
CA ARG A 85 2.13 0.11 -4.92
C ARG A 85 0.95 0.14 -5.89
N ASN A 86 -0.28 0.13 -5.38
CA ASN A 86 -1.49 0.26 -6.21
C ASN A 86 -1.50 1.58 -6.99
N ARG A 87 -1.09 2.68 -6.34
CA ARG A 87 -0.96 3.99 -7.00
C ARG A 87 0.12 3.98 -8.09
N GLU A 88 1.26 3.35 -7.85
CA GLU A 88 2.32 3.20 -8.85
C GLU A 88 1.77 2.48 -10.09
N ILE A 89 1.12 1.33 -9.91
CA ILE A 89 0.56 0.55 -11.04
C ILE A 89 -0.49 1.35 -11.80
N ALA A 90 -1.41 2.01 -11.09
CA ALA A 90 -2.45 2.83 -11.73
C ALA A 90 -1.87 3.95 -12.60
N THR A 91 -0.85 4.66 -12.13
CA THR A 91 -0.18 5.71 -12.92
C THR A 91 0.59 5.16 -14.12
N ASP A 92 1.11 3.94 -14.00
CA ASP A 92 1.80 3.24 -15.07
C ASP A 92 0.83 2.75 -16.15
N GLU A 93 -0.37 2.32 -15.77
CA GLU A 93 -1.48 1.99 -16.68
C GLU A 93 -2.02 3.22 -17.40
N GLU A 94 -2.22 4.34 -16.69
CA GLU A 94 -2.62 5.64 -17.26
C GLU A 94 -1.66 6.06 -18.37
N TYR A 95 -0.34 6.07 -18.08
CA TYR A 95 0.68 6.39 -19.07
C TYR A 95 0.66 5.47 -20.29
N ARG A 96 0.50 4.15 -20.09
CA ARG A 96 0.46 3.18 -21.21
C ARG A 96 -0.78 3.36 -22.07
N SER A 97 -1.93 3.64 -21.47
CA SER A 97 -3.17 3.93 -22.20
C SER A 97 -3.01 5.15 -23.09
N LEU A 98 -2.45 6.23 -22.53
CA LEU A 98 -2.18 7.47 -23.26
C LEU A 98 -1.13 7.27 -24.36
N LYS A 99 -0.06 6.52 -24.09
CA LYS A 99 0.96 6.19 -25.11
C LYS A 99 0.35 5.41 -26.28
N LYS A 100 -0.54 4.45 -25.98
CA LYS A 100 -1.24 3.68 -27.02
C LYS A 100 -2.14 4.59 -27.87
N ARG A 101 -2.93 5.47 -27.23
CA ARG A 101 -3.76 6.45 -27.93
C ARG A 101 -2.92 7.38 -28.82
N PHE A 102 -1.78 7.85 -28.32
CA PHE A 102 -0.84 8.66 -29.09
C PHE A 102 -0.31 7.92 -30.33
N GLU A 103 0.07 6.65 -30.18
CA GLU A 103 0.53 5.82 -31.30
C GLU A 103 -0.58 5.59 -32.35
N GLU A 104 -1.83 5.46 -31.92
CA GLU A 104 -3.00 5.30 -32.80
C GLU A 104 -3.29 6.61 -33.57
N MET A 105 -3.30 7.78 -32.91
CA MET A 105 -3.51 9.08 -33.57
C MET A 105 -2.43 9.39 -34.61
N ARG A 106 -1.16 9.05 -34.32
CA ARG A 106 -0.04 9.25 -35.25
C ARG A 106 -0.17 8.40 -36.53
N LEU A 107 -0.99 7.35 -36.52
CA LEU A 107 -1.27 6.51 -37.70
C LEU A 107 -2.46 7.03 -38.51
N ASP A 108 -3.45 7.61 -37.84
CA ASP A 108 -4.70 8.08 -38.45
C ASP A 108 -4.62 9.54 -38.95
N GLY A 109 -3.62 10.32 -38.50
CA GLY A 109 -3.33 11.67 -38.99
C GLY A 109 -4.29 12.75 -38.47
N ASP A 110 -4.88 12.51 -37.29
CA ASP A 110 -5.79 13.42 -36.61
C ASP A 110 -5.04 14.18 -35.51
N ASP A 111 -4.67 15.44 -35.81
CA ASP A 111 -3.82 16.28 -34.96
C ASP A 111 -4.62 17.07 -33.91
N GLU A 112 -5.96 17.13 -34.00
CA GLU A 112 -6.80 18.01 -33.15
C GLU A 112 -6.75 17.65 -31.65
N ASP A 113 -6.27 16.45 -31.29
CA ASP A 113 -6.17 15.95 -29.92
C ASP A 113 -4.72 15.60 -29.48
N GLU A 114 -3.72 15.79 -30.35
CA GLU A 114 -2.34 15.35 -30.09
C GLU A 114 -1.72 16.04 -28.86
N ASP A 115 -1.84 17.37 -28.79
CA ASP A 115 -1.32 18.19 -27.69
C ASP A 115 -1.93 17.79 -26.34
N SER A 116 -3.22 17.49 -26.31
CA SER A 116 -3.95 17.07 -25.10
C SER A 116 -3.47 15.71 -24.60
N VAL A 117 -3.22 14.75 -25.51
CA VAL A 117 -2.69 13.43 -25.15
C VAL A 117 -1.23 13.54 -24.68
N LEU A 118 -0.42 14.37 -25.33
CA LEU A 118 0.96 14.63 -24.90
C LEU A 118 1.01 15.27 -23.51
N GLU A 119 0.15 16.26 -23.23
CA GLU A 119 0.04 16.87 -21.91
C GLU A 119 -0.35 15.84 -20.85
N GLY A 120 -1.35 14.99 -21.15
CA GLY A 120 -1.74 13.88 -20.27
C GLY A 120 -0.60 12.89 -20.03
N MET A 121 0.20 12.56 -21.04
CA MET A 121 1.36 11.66 -20.89
C MET A 121 2.42 12.26 -19.96
N VAL A 122 2.69 13.56 -20.09
CA VAL A 122 3.62 14.29 -19.20
C VAL A 122 3.09 14.29 -17.76
N GLU A 123 1.80 14.51 -17.56
CA GLU A 123 1.18 14.47 -16.24
C GLU A 123 1.27 13.07 -15.62
N ALA A 124 0.94 12.02 -16.37
CA ALA A 124 1.06 10.64 -15.91
C ALA A 124 2.50 10.27 -15.52
N LEU A 125 3.50 10.73 -16.29
CA LEU A 125 4.92 10.58 -15.94
C LEU A 125 5.30 11.30 -14.64
N ARG A 126 4.77 12.51 -14.41
CA ARG A 126 4.97 13.25 -13.15
C ARG A 126 4.34 12.51 -11.96
N LYS A 127 3.10 12.04 -12.10
CA LYS A 127 2.41 11.24 -11.08
C LYS A 127 3.19 9.97 -10.74
N ARG A 128 3.69 9.27 -11.76
CA ARG A 128 4.53 8.08 -11.58
C ARG A 128 5.84 8.40 -10.85
N GLY A 129 6.52 9.47 -11.22
CA GLY A 129 7.75 9.91 -10.54
C GLY A 129 7.50 10.21 -9.05
N SER A 130 6.39 10.88 -8.75
CA SER A 130 5.97 11.16 -7.37
C SER A 130 5.60 9.89 -6.60
N ALA A 131 4.85 8.96 -7.20
CA ALA A 131 4.48 7.69 -6.58
C ALA A 131 5.72 6.84 -6.25
N LYS A 132 6.66 6.73 -7.20
CA LYS A 132 7.93 6.02 -6.98
C LYS A 132 8.76 6.64 -5.87
N SER A 133 8.89 7.97 -5.85
CA SER A 133 9.59 8.67 -4.77
C SER A 133 8.93 8.44 -3.40
N ALA A 134 7.60 8.33 -3.35
CA ALA A 134 6.88 8.03 -2.11
C ALA A 134 7.13 6.59 -1.65
N VAL A 135 7.14 5.61 -2.56
CA VAL A 135 7.51 4.21 -2.26
C VAL A 135 8.93 4.13 -1.71
N ASP A 136 9.89 4.76 -2.37
CA ASP A 136 11.30 4.74 -1.95
C ASP A 136 11.50 5.41 -0.59
N SER A 137 10.83 6.55 -0.37
CA SER A 137 10.84 7.24 0.93
C SER A 137 10.22 6.38 2.03
N PHE A 138 9.10 5.70 1.74
CA PHE A 138 8.42 4.83 2.69
C PHE A 138 9.30 3.64 3.07
N ARG A 139 9.95 2.98 2.10
CA ARG A 139 10.89 1.88 2.37
C ARG A 139 12.06 2.32 3.23
N TYR A 140 12.59 3.52 2.97
CA TYR A 140 13.67 4.09 3.78
C TYR A 140 13.23 4.37 5.21
N SER A 141 12.03 4.94 5.43
CA SER A 141 11.51 5.21 6.78
C SER A 141 11.04 3.97 7.53
N SER A 142 10.38 3.03 6.85
CA SER A 142 9.81 1.82 7.44
C SER A 142 10.86 0.72 7.68
N SER A 143 12.08 0.90 7.18
CA SER A 143 13.26 0.11 7.57
C SER A 143 13.88 0.53 8.93
N GLY A 144 13.18 1.40 9.68
CA GLY A 144 13.56 1.81 11.03
C GLY A 144 13.70 0.63 12.00
N PRO A 145 14.44 0.82 13.11
CA PRO A 145 14.85 -0.26 14.01
C PRO A 145 13.64 -1.05 14.50
N GLN A 146 13.77 -2.38 14.44
CA GLN A 146 12.84 -3.36 14.99
C GLN A 146 12.33 -2.86 16.34
N SER A 147 11.03 -2.53 16.42
CA SER A 147 10.45 -1.94 17.63
C SER A 147 10.83 -2.76 18.85
N ASP A 148 11.26 -2.05 19.90
CA ASP A 148 11.67 -2.64 21.17
C ASP A 148 10.65 -3.70 21.64
N PRO A 149 11.11 -4.82 22.23
CA PRO A 149 10.20 -5.83 22.77
C PRO A 149 9.17 -5.22 23.73
N ALA A 150 7.97 -5.82 23.78
CA ALA A 150 6.85 -5.33 24.58
C ALA A 150 7.24 -5.00 26.03
N HIS A 151 8.00 -5.88 26.69
CA HIS A 151 8.42 -5.67 28.07
C HIS A 151 9.28 -4.40 28.26
N VAL A 152 10.18 -4.10 27.32
CA VAL A 152 11.05 -2.91 27.34
C VAL A 152 10.22 -1.63 27.20
N VAL A 153 9.27 -1.62 26.28
CA VAL A 153 8.43 -0.43 26.06
C VAL A 153 7.49 -0.23 27.24
N LEU A 154 6.87 -1.30 27.74
CA LEU A 154 5.99 -1.23 28.91
C LEU A 154 6.72 -0.75 30.16
N GLU A 155 7.97 -1.18 30.38
CA GLU A 155 8.81 -0.71 31.49
C GLU A 155 9.06 0.80 31.39
N ARG A 156 9.44 1.31 30.21
CA ARG A 156 9.63 2.75 29.97
C ARG A 156 8.36 3.58 30.21
N HIS A 157 7.18 2.99 30.02
CA HIS A 157 5.89 3.63 30.27
C HIS A 157 5.31 3.31 31.67
N GLY A 158 6.12 2.76 32.58
CA GLY A 158 5.73 2.49 33.97
C GLY A 158 4.62 1.46 34.12
N HIS A 159 4.54 0.51 33.19
CA HIS A 159 3.49 -0.51 33.09
C HIS A 159 2.06 0.07 33.14
N ASN A 160 1.88 1.26 32.58
CA ASN A 160 0.59 1.92 32.54
C ASN A 160 0.19 2.23 31.10
N TYR A 161 -0.81 1.49 30.59
CA TYR A 161 -1.32 1.70 29.24
C TYR A 161 -1.93 3.09 29.02
N LEU A 162 -2.31 3.82 30.08
CA LEU A 162 -2.81 5.20 29.99
C LEU A 162 -1.71 6.19 29.61
N ASN A 163 -0.43 5.84 29.80
CA ASN A 163 0.70 6.67 29.40
C ASN A 163 0.99 6.58 27.89
N PHE A 164 0.27 5.73 27.16
CA PHE A 164 0.33 5.64 25.72
C PHE A 164 -0.70 6.58 25.10
N ARG A 165 -0.40 7.10 23.90
CA ARG A 165 -1.41 7.80 23.09
C ARG A 165 -2.63 6.90 22.88
N PRO A 166 -3.85 7.43 22.71
CA PRO A 166 -5.03 6.61 22.46
C PRO A 166 -4.87 5.79 21.18
N VAL A 167 -4.51 4.51 21.30
CA VAL A 167 -4.29 3.63 20.14
C VAL A 167 -5.62 3.07 19.63
N PHE A 168 -6.43 2.53 20.54
CA PHE A 168 -7.75 1.99 20.24
C PHE A 168 -8.82 3.00 20.67
N ILE A 169 -9.25 3.81 19.69
CA ILE A 169 -10.35 4.76 19.82
C ILE A 169 -11.66 4.03 19.49
N ALA A 170 -12.74 4.44 20.14
CA ALA A 170 -14.09 3.92 19.95
C ALA A 170 -14.76 4.64 18.78
#